data_AF-A0A432WSS1-F1
#
_entry.id   AF-A0A432WSS1-F1
#
_cell.length_a   1.000
_cell.length_b   1.000
_cell.length_c   1.000
_cell.angle_alpha   90.00
_cell.angle_beta   90.00
_cell.angle_gamma   90.00
#
_symmetry.space_group_name_H-M   'P 1'
#
loop_
_entity.id
_entity.type
_entity.pdbx_description
1 polymer ?
#
loop_
_entity_poly.entity_id
_entity_poly.type
_entity_poly.pdbx_seq_one_letter_code
_entity_poly.pdbx_strand_id
1 'polypeptide(L)'
;MEVYMSKLNPCEAVQEQLSAYLDDELTQQEQQRIYLHVQQCPECSTLLQELESMRTDVKDAVLSSIDTRDLPTILHDQPARWLGWIGWSLFALGVLLVGAFFAWELASELLIGTATPWWFRLGIAGLYLGLAALFLSVLRQRIVARKTDKYKKVNL
;
A
#
# COMPACT_ATOMS: atom_id res chain seq x y z
N MET A 1 -11.96 -18.40 43.30
CA MET A 1 -11.18 -18.60 42.06
C MET A 1 -11.05 -20.10 41.91
N GLU A 2 -11.75 -20.83 41.06
CA GLU A 2 -12.29 -20.53 39.73
C GLU A 2 -13.77 -20.92 39.63
N VAL A 3 -14.62 -19.92 39.82
CA VAL A 3 -16.01 -19.93 39.35
C VAL A 3 -15.95 -19.26 37.97
N TYR A 4 -15.47 -19.97 36.95
CA TYR A 4 -15.41 -19.47 35.56
C TYR A 4 -15.48 -20.64 34.55
N MET A 5 -16.48 -21.49 34.71
CA MET A 5 -17.01 -22.32 33.62
C MET A 5 -18.53 -22.25 33.69
N SER A 6 -19.07 -21.02 33.68
CA SER A 6 -20.45 -20.82 33.27
C SER A 6 -20.58 -21.46 31.91
N LYS A 7 -21.40 -22.50 31.82
CA LYS A 7 -21.89 -23.05 30.56
C LYS A 7 -22.33 -21.85 29.73
N LEU A 8 -21.54 -21.45 28.73
CA LEU A 8 -22.02 -20.51 27.73
C LEU A 8 -23.28 -21.16 27.16
N ASN A 9 -24.40 -20.46 27.26
CA ASN A 9 -25.60 -20.91 26.58
C ASN A 9 -25.23 -21.05 25.09
N PRO A 10 -25.62 -22.12 24.39
CA PRO A 10 -25.22 -22.34 23.01
C PRO A 10 -25.56 -21.16 22.09
N CYS A 11 -26.57 -20.36 22.45
CA CYS A 11 -26.92 -19.10 21.79
C CYS A 11 -25.89 -17.99 22.01
N GLU A 12 -25.31 -17.84 23.20
CA GLU A 12 -24.35 -16.79 23.55
C GLU A 12 -23.06 -16.92 22.72
N ALA A 13 -22.55 -18.15 22.60
CA ALA A 13 -21.40 -18.45 21.76
C ALA A 13 -21.67 -18.21 20.26
N VAL A 14 -22.91 -18.41 19.81
CA VAL A 14 -23.29 -18.14 18.40
C VAL A 14 -23.41 -16.64 18.17
N GLN A 15 -24.04 -15.89 19.09
CA GLN A 15 -24.20 -14.45 19.00
C GLN A 15 -22.85 -13.72 18.84
N GLU A 16 -21.82 -14.13 19.60
CA GLU A 16 -20.47 -13.57 19.48
C GLU A 16 -19.85 -13.81 18.09
N GLN A 17 -20.21 -14.91 17.42
CA GLN A 17 -19.66 -15.30 16.12
C GLN A 17 -20.49 -14.84 14.92
N LEU A 18 -21.68 -14.23 15.11
CA LEU A 18 -22.54 -13.81 14.00
C LEU A 18 -21.91 -12.72 13.11
N SER A 19 -21.15 -11.79 13.70
CA SER A 19 -20.41 -10.78 12.90
C SER A 19 -19.34 -11.44 12.03
N ALA A 20 -18.54 -12.35 12.60
CA ALA A 20 -17.52 -13.08 11.86
C ALA A 20 -18.13 -14.00 10.78
N TYR A 21 -19.33 -14.52 11.02
CA TYR A 21 -20.11 -15.26 10.03
C TYR A 21 -20.54 -14.36 8.85
N LEU A 22 -20.98 -13.14 9.12
CA LEU A 22 -21.41 -12.16 8.11
C LEU A 22 -20.27 -11.68 7.18
N ASP A 23 -19.05 -11.67 7.72
CA ASP A 23 -17.82 -11.22 7.05
C ASP A 23 -17.01 -12.38 6.42
N ASP A 24 -17.54 -13.62 6.45
CA ASP A 24 -16.87 -14.83 5.92
C ASP A 24 -15.51 -15.13 6.58
N GLU A 25 -15.31 -14.73 7.84
CA GLU A 25 -14.04 -14.91 8.58
C GLU A 25 -13.96 -16.23 9.36
N LEU A 26 -15.04 -17.01 9.39
CA LEU A 26 -15.12 -18.27 10.12
C LEU A 26 -14.59 -19.46 9.31
N THR A 27 -14.12 -20.48 10.00
CA THR A 27 -13.79 -21.77 9.35
C THR A 27 -15.06 -22.46 8.84
N GLN A 28 -14.92 -23.36 7.86
CA GLN A 28 -16.07 -24.12 7.32
C GLN A 28 -16.85 -24.88 8.40
N GLN A 29 -16.15 -25.41 9.41
CA GLN A 29 -16.79 -26.13 10.52
C GLN A 29 -17.64 -25.20 11.40
N GLU A 30 -17.14 -23.99 11.67
CA GLU A 30 -17.84 -22.98 12.46
C GLU A 30 -19.03 -22.37 11.70
N GLN A 31 -18.87 -22.08 10.40
CA GLN A 31 -19.96 -21.63 9.54
C GLN A 31 -21.12 -22.64 9.54
N GLN A 32 -20.82 -23.94 9.37
CA GLN A 32 -21.86 -24.98 9.38
C GLN A 32 -22.58 -25.07 10.73
N ARG A 33 -21.84 -24.89 11.84
CA ARG A 33 -22.41 -24.91 13.19
C ARG A 33 -23.38 -23.75 13.41
N ILE A 34 -23.00 -22.54 12.99
CA ILE A 34 -23.85 -21.34 13.10
C ILE A 34 -25.07 -21.48 12.20
N TYR A 35 -24.89 -21.94 10.95
CA TYR A 35 -25.99 -22.18 10.00
C TYR A 35 -27.07 -23.10 10.59
N LEU A 36 -26.67 -24.24 11.17
CA LEU A 36 -27.60 -25.17 11.79
C LEU A 36 -28.30 -24.56 13.02
N HIS A 37 -27.58 -23.77 13.82
CA HIS A 37 -28.13 -23.14 15.01
C HIS A 37 -29.16 -22.05 14.67
N VAL A 38 -28.85 -21.19 13.69
CA VAL A 38 -29.75 -20.11 13.23
C VAL A 38 -31.06 -20.66 12.67
N GLN A 39 -31.05 -21.84 12.04
CA GLN A 39 -32.28 -22.50 11.60
C GLN A 39 -33.18 -22.98 12.76
N GLN A 40 -32.60 -23.25 13.92
CA GLN A 40 -33.29 -23.87 15.05
C GLN A 40 -33.63 -22.87 16.16
N CYS A 41 -32.94 -21.72 16.22
CA CYS A 41 -33.09 -20.72 17.26
C CYS A 41 -33.70 -19.41 16.69
N PRO A 42 -34.94 -19.05 17.08
CA PRO A 42 -35.57 -17.81 16.64
C PRO A 42 -34.76 -16.55 16.98
N GLU A 43 -34.20 -16.47 18.20
CA GLU A 43 -33.45 -15.29 18.67
C GLU A 43 -32.16 -15.04 17.87
N CYS A 44 -31.41 -16.10 17.53
CA CYS A 44 -30.20 -15.95 16.74
C CYS A 44 -30.52 -15.59 15.28
N SER A 45 -31.66 -16.06 14.75
CA SER A 45 -32.11 -15.70 13.40
C SER A 45 -32.52 -14.24 13.28
N THR A 46 -33.19 -13.69 14.30
CA THR A 46 -33.56 -12.27 14.32
C THR A 46 -32.34 -11.38 14.45
N LEU A 47 -31.38 -11.76 15.30
CA LEU A 47 -30.15 -10.98 15.47
C LEU A 47 -29.29 -10.96 14.19
N LEU A 48 -29.21 -12.08 13.46
CA LEU A 48 -28.52 -12.12 12.17
C LEU A 48 -29.19 -11.19 11.14
N GLN A 49 -30.53 -11.19 11.08
CA GLN A 49 -31.28 -10.30 10.17
C GLN A 49 -31.07 -8.82 10.50
N GLU A 50 -31.00 -8.45 11.78
CA GLU A 50 -30.70 -7.07 12.20
C GLU A 50 -29.28 -6.64 11.78
N LEU A 51 -28.29 -7.52 11.91
CA LEU A 51 -26.92 -7.25 11.45
C LEU A 51 -26.86 -7.13 9.92
N GLU A 52 -27.59 -7.98 9.19
CA GLU A 52 -27.72 -7.90 7.72
C GLU A 52 -28.37 -6.59 7.26
N SER A 53 -29.40 -6.12 7.96
CA SER A 53 -30.05 -4.84 7.61
C SER A 53 -29.12 -3.66 7.84
N MET A 54 -28.42 -3.61 8.98
CA MET A 54 -27.44 -2.54 9.25
C MET A 54 -26.31 -2.52 8.21
N ARG A 55 -25.80 -3.68 7.80
CA ARG A 55 -24.78 -3.78 6.72
C ARG A 55 -25.31 -3.20 5.41
N THR A 56 -26.56 -3.48 5.09
CA THR A 56 -27.20 -3.02 3.86
C THR A 56 -27.40 -1.50 3.89
N ASP A 57 -27.89 -0.96 5.01
CA ASP A 57 -28.05 0.48 5.20
C ASP A 57 -26.72 1.24 5.08
N VAL A 58 -25.63 0.70 5.65
CA VAL A 58 -24.28 1.28 5.49
C VAL A 58 -23.81 1.19 4.03
N LYS A 59 -24.01 0.07 3.35
CA LYS A 59 -23.66 -0.07 1.93
C LYS A 59 -24.43 0.92 1.07
N ASP A 60 -25.72 1.10 1.31
CA ASP A 60 -26.58 2.03 0.59
C ASP A 60 -26.26 3.49 0.93
N ALA A 61 -25.88 3.80 2.17
CA ALA A 61 -25.39 5.12 2.56
C ALA A 61 -24.05 5.45 1.85
N VAL A 62 -23.14 4.48 1.76
CA VAL A 62 -21.87 4.64 1.02
C VAL A 62 -22.15 4.79 -0.48
N LEU A 63 -23.02 3.97 -1.05
CA LEU A 63 -23.34 4.02 -2.47
C LEU A 63 -24.11 5.29 -2.87
N SER A 64 -25.02 5.77 -2.00
CA SER A 64 -25.72 7.04 -2.21
C SER A 64 -24.81 8.26 -2.03
N SER A 65 -23.74 8.14 -1.24
CA SER A 65 -22.71 9.19 -1.12
C SER A 65 -21.75 9.25 -2.32
N ILE A 66 -21.65 8.16 -3.08
CA ILE A 66 -20.83 8.07 -4.30
C ILE A 66 -21.77 7.96 -5.50
N ASP A 67 -22.24 9.10 -6.01
CA ASP A 67 -22.93 9.10 -7.31
C ASP A 67 -21.94 8.59 -8.38
N THR A 68 -22.24 7.43 -8.95
CA THR A 68 -21.35 6.74 -9.89
C THR A 68 -21.05 7.55 -11.16
N ARG A 69 -21.78 8.65 -11.42
CA ARG A 69 -21.51 9.58 -12.52
C ARG A 69 -20.39 10.57 -12.20
N ASP A 70 -20.12 10.86 -10.93
CA ASP A 70 -19.05 11.78 -10.50
C ASP A 70 -17.71 11.06 -10.30
N LEU A 71 -17.74 9.73 -10.22
CA LEU A 71 -16.55 8.87 -10.11
C LEU A 71 -15.47 9.15 -11.17
N PRO A 72 -15.76 9.29 -12.48
CA PRO A 72 -14.75 9.67 -13.46
C PRO A 72 -14.18 11.07 -13.19
N THR A 73 -14.96 12.03 -12.71
CA THR A 73 -14.50 13.42 -12.48
C THR A 73 -13.49 13.49 -11.34
N ILE A 74 -13.71 12.72 -10.26
CA ILE A 74 -12.79 12.65 -9.11
C ILE A 74 -11.52 11.86 -9.47
N LEU A 75 -11.67 10.78 -10.25
CA LEU A 75 -10.54 9.94 -10.66
C LEU A 75 -9.67 10.61 -11.74
N HIS A 76 -10.26 11.54 -12.51
CA HIS A 76 -9.60 12.31 -13.56
C HIS A 76 -9.25 13.74 -13.12
N ASP A 77 -8.96 13.95 -11.84
CA ASP A 77 -8.47 15.25 -11.37
C ASP A 77 -7.04 15.49 -11.93
N GLN A 78 -7.03 16.11 -13.11
CA GLN A 78 -5.89 16.31 -13.99
C GLN A 78 -4.84 17.34 -13.54
N PRO A 79 -5.09 18.34 -12.67
CA PRO A 79 -4.07 19.36 -12.37
C PRO A 79 -2.88 18.81 -11.58
N ALA A 80 -3.05 17.72 -10.82
CA ALA A 80 -1.97 17.09 -10.05
C ALA A 80 -0.88 16.45 -10.93
N ARG A 81 -1.24 15.94 -12.11
CA ARG A 81 -0.29 15.24 -13.00
C ARG A 81 0.70 16.20 -13.67
N TRP A 82 0.24 17.40 -14.07
CA TRP A 82 1.10 18.37 -14.76
C TRP A 82 2.08 19.06 -13.80
N LEU A 83 1.62 19.45 -12.61
CA LEU A 83 2.51 19.94 -11.54
C LEU A 83 3.55 18.88 -11.15
N GLY A 84 3.14 17.60 -11.14
CA GLY A 84 4.06 16.48 -10.94
C GLY A 84 5.19 16.46 -11.98
N TRP A 85 4.87 16.57 -13.26
CA TRP A 85 5.89 16.58 -14.33
C TRP A 85 6.82 17.78 -14.26
N ILE A 86 6.30 18.97 -13.96
CA ILE A 86 7.12 20.18 -13.78
C ILE A 86 8.03 20.02 -12.57
N GLY A 87 7.49 19.58 -11.44
CA GLY A 87 8.25 19.36 -10.20
C GLY A 87 9.39 18.37 -10.41
N TRP A 88 9.11 17.23 -11.04
CA TRP A 88 10.14 16.22 -11.35
C TRP A 88 11.19 16.75 -12.34
N SER A 89 10.79 17.56 -13.33
CA SER A 89 11.73 18.15 -14.30
C SER A 89 12.67 19.15 -13.63
N LEU A 90 12.14 20.05 -12.80
CA LEU A 90 12.93 21.03 -12.07
C LEU A 90 13.88 20.36 -11.06
N PHE A 91 13.38 19.34 -10.35
CA PHE A 91 14.19 18.55 -9.43
C PHE A 91 15.33 17.81 -10.15
N ALA A 92 15.03 17.14 -11.27
CA ALA A 92 16.04 16.45 -12.07
C ALA A 92 17.12 17.42 -12.60
N LEU A 93 16.72 18.61 -13.06
CA LEU A 93 17.64 19.65 -13.51
C LEU A 93 18.52 20.13 -12.35
N GLY A 94 17.95 20.37 -11.16
CA GLY A 94 18.71 20.77 -9.98
C GLY A 94 19.74 19.72 -9.54
N VAL A 95 19.33 18.45 -9.50
CA VAL A 95 20.24 17.33 -9.20
C VAL A 95 21.38 17.25 -10.23
N LEU A 96 21.09 17.47 -11.51
CA LEU A 96 22.10 17.45 -12.57
C LEU A 96 23.12 18.57 -12.39
N LEU A 97 22.69 19.81 -12.15
CA LEU A 97 23.58 20.96 -11.97
C LEU A 97 24.46 20.82 -10.73
N VAL A 98 23.85 20.45 -9.59
CA VAL A 98 24.56 20.23 -8.33
C VAL A 98 25.54 19.07 -8.48
N GLY A 99 25.08 17.95 -9.04
CA GLY A 99 25.92 16.78 -9.31
C GLY A 99 27.12 17.10 -10.22
N ALA A 100 26.91 17.91 -11.26
CA ALA A 100 27.98 18.36 -12.16
C ALA A 100 29.00 19.24 -11.44
N PHE A 101 28.56 20.15 -10.57
CA PHE A 101 29.45 20.97 -9.75
C PHE A 101 30.32 20.12 -8.82
N PHE A 102 29.72 19.19 -8.06
CA PHE A 102 30.46 18.28 -7.19
C PHE A 102 31.43 17.38 -7.96
N ALA A 103 31.03 16.88 -9.14
CA ALA A 103 31.89 16.07 -9.98
C ALA A 103 33.09 16.87 -10.52
N TRP A 104 32.87 18.13 -10.90
CA TRP A 104 33.92 19.03 -11.35
C TRP A 104 34.93 19.34 -10.24
N GLU A 105 34.44 19.67 -9.04
CA GLU A 105 35.29 19.93 -7.87
C GLU A 105 36.10 18.70 -7.47
N LEU A 106 35.46 17.52 -7.46
CA LEU A 106 36.16 16.27 -7.19
C LEU A 106 37.26 16.01 -8.24
N ALA A 107 36.99 16.28 -9.53
CA ALA A 107 37.96 16.09 -10.60
C ALA A 107 39.13 17.08 -10.50
N SER A 108 38.87 18.36 -10.20
CA SER A 108 39.92 19.38 -10.07
C SER A 108 40.85 19.08 -8.90
N GLU A 109 40.30 18.67 -7.75
CA GLU A 109 41.08 18.35 -6.56
C GLU A 109 41.87 17.04 -6.71
N LEU A 110 41.33 16.08 -7.46
CA LEU A 110 41.99 14.79 -7.71
C LEU A 110 43.12 14.91 -8.74
N LEU A 111 42.98 15.79 -9.75
CA LEU A 111 43.96 15.98 -10.83
C LEU A 111 45.03 17.04 -10.55
N ILE A 112 44.70 18.13 -9.86
CA ILE A 112 45.55 19.33 -9.74
C ILE A 112 45.83 19.69 -8.27
N GLY A 113 44.92 19.31 -7.35
CA GLY A 113 45.07 19.60 -5.94
C GLY A 113 46.25 18.87 -5.31
N THR A 114 47.04 19.56 -4.49
CA THR A 114 48.12 18.97 -3.67
C THR A 114 47.85 19.11 -2.16
N ALA A 115 46.78 19.81 -1.78
CA ALA A 115 46.46 20.13 -0.39
C ALA A 115 45.89 18.95 0.42
N THR A 116 45.12 18.05 -0.22
CA THR A 116 44.51 16.89 0.46
C THR A 116 45.38 15.63 0.37
N PRO A 117 45.50 14.81 1.43
CA PRO A 117 46.21 13.52 1.38
C PRO A 117 45.58 12.54 0.38
N TRP A 118 46.39 11.72 -0.29
CA TRP A 118 45.94 10.84 -1.38
C TRP A 118 44.92 9.77 -0.95
N TRP A 119 45.04 9.21 0.27
CA TRP A 119 44.10 8.21 0.78
C TRP A 119 42.69 8.77 0.99
N PHE A 120 42.59 10.05 1.38
CA PHE A 120 41.31 10.72 1.58
C PHE A 120 40.59 10.91 0.23
N ARG A 121 41.34 11.25 -0.82
CA ARG A 121 40.82 11.35 -2.20
C ARG A 121 40.29 10.02 -2.71
N LEU A 122 41.02 8.91 -2.45
CA LEU A 122 40.55 7.57 -2.81
C LEU A 122 39.29 7.17 -2.05
N GLY A 123 39.20 7.50 -0.76
CA GLY A 123 38.01 7.23 0.05
C GLY A 123 36.77 7.92 -0.52
N ILE A 124 36.87 9.20 -0.84
CA ILE A 124 35.78 9.99 -1.44
C ILE A 124 35.43 9.47 -2.84
N ALA A 125 36.44 9.26 -3.70
CA ALA A 125 36.22 8.75 -5.05
C ALA A 125 35.53 7.37 -5.02
N GLY A 126 35.96 6.48 -4.13
CA GLY A 126 35.33 5.18 -3.92
C GLY A 126 33.88 5.28 -3.46
N LEU A 127 33.56 6.23 -2.57
CA LEU A 127 32.19 6.48 -2.11
C LEU A 127 31.29 6.94 -3.27
N TYR A 128 31.72 7.94 -4.04
CA TYR A 128 30.94 8.44 -5.18
C TYR A 128 30.79 7.38 -6.28
N LEU A 129 31.86 6.64 -6.61
CA LEU A 129 31.79 5.55 -7.59
C LEU A 129 30.88 4.41 -7.12
N GLY A 130 30.95 4.05 -5.82
CA GLY A 130 30.07 3.05 -5.23
C GLY A 130 28.60 3.45 -5.29
N LEU A 131 28.28 4.69 -4.93
CA LEU A 131 26.93 5.25 -5.04
C LEU A 131 26.45 5.22 -6.50
N ALA A 132 27.29 5.66 -7.45
CA ALA A 132 26.97 5.66 -8.87
C ALA A 132 26.72 4.23 -9.40
N ALA A 133 27.55 3.26 -9.02
CA ALA A 133 27.39 1.87 -9.42
C ALA A 133 26.09 1.25 -8.87
N LEU A 134 25.77 1.49 -7.60
CA LEU A 134 24.51 1.05 -6.99
C LEU A 134 23.31 1.68 -7.68
N PHE A 135 23.38 2.99 -7.96
CA PHE A 135 22.32 3.71 -8.68
C PHE A 135 22.10 3.13 -10.08
N LEU A 136 23.17 2.90 -10.84
CA LEU A 136 23.09 2.30 -12.17
C LEU A 136 22.55 0.86 -12.14
N SER A 137 22.90 0.09 -11.11
CA SER A 137 22.37 -1.27 -10.90
C SER A 137 20.84 -1.23 -10.72
N VAL A 138 20.36 -0.41 -9.80
CA VAL A 138 18.91 -0.26 -9.54
C VAL A 138 18.19 0.35 -10.75
N LEU A 139 18.79 1.33 -11.42
CA LEU A 139 18.23 1.93 -12.63
C LEU A 139 18.07 0.89 -13.74
N ARG A 140 19.09 0.05 -13.96
CA ARG A 140 19.02 -1.06 -14.92
C ARG A 140 17.90 -2.03 -14.54
N GLN A 141 17.84 -2.45 -13.28
CA GLN A 141 16.77 -3.33 -12.78
C GLN A 141 15.39 -2.73 -13.04
N ARG A 142 15.22 -1.42 -12.77
CA ARG A 142 13.94 -0.72 -12.96
C ARG A 142 13.56 -0.60 -14.43
N ILE A 143 14.51 -0.32 -15.32
CA ILE A 143 14.27 -0.24 -16.77
C ILE A 143 13.86 -1.61 -17.32
N VAL A 144 14.56 -2.69 -16.92
CA VAL A 144 14.21 -4.05 -17.33
C VAL A 144 12.83 -4.44 -16.80
N ALA A 145 12.55 -4.20 -15.50
CA ALA A 145 11.24 -4.49 -14.91
C ALA A 145 10.10 -3.77 -15.66
N ARG A 146 10.28 -2.48 -16.00
CA ARG A 146 9.28 -1.71 -16.79
C ARG A 146 9.03 -2.27 -18.19
N LYS A 147 10.03 -2.91 -18.82
CA LYS A 147 9.87 -3.52 -20.16
C LYS A 147 9.21 -4.90 -20.10
N THR A 148 9.37 -5.61 -18.98
CA THR A 148 8.98 -7.03 -18.84
C THR A 148 7.69 -7.22 -18.04
N ASP A 149 6.99 -6.13 -17.72
CA ASP A 149 5.76 -6.17 -16.95
C ASP A 149 4.60 -6.80 -17.76
N LYS A 150 4.20 -8.00 -17.34
CA LYS A 150 3.14 -8.82 -17.94
C LYS A 150 1.77 -8.12 -17.90
N TYR A 151 1.53 -7.27 -16.91
CA TYR A 151 0.23 -6.63 -16.69
C TYR A 151 0.05 -5.32 -17.48
N LYS A 152 1.10 -4.84 -18.17
CA LYS A 152 1.04 -3.59 -18.95
C LYS A 152 0.02 -3.62 -20.11
N LYS A 153 -0.41 -4.80 -20.55
CA LYS A 153 -1.33 -4.98 -21.70
C LYS A 153 -2.77 -5.34 -21.31
N VAL A 154 -3.08 -5.41 -20.02
CA VAL A 154 -4.43 -5.74 -19.56
C VAL A 154 -5.13 -4.42 -19.28
N ASN A 155 -5.98 -3.97 -20.21
CA ASN A 155 -6.93 -2.91 -19.93
C ASN A 155 -8.00 -3.50 -19.00
N LEU A 156 -8.16 -2.93 -17.81
CA LEU A 156 -9.31 -3.14 -16.92
C LEU A 156 -10.53 -2.39 -17.47
#